data_AF-A0A402ANY8-F1
#
_entry.id   AF-A0A402ANY8-F1
#
_cell.length_a   1.000
_cell.length_b   1.000
_cell.length_c   1.000
_cell.angle_alpha   90.00
_cell.angle_beta   90.00
_cell.angle_gamma   90.00
#
_symmetry.space_group_name_H-M   'P 1'
#
loop_
_entity.id
_entity.type
_entity.pdbx_description
1 polymer ?
#
loop_
_entity_poly.entity_id
_entity_poly.type
_entity_poly.pdbx_seq_one_letter_code
_entity_poly.pdbx_strand_id
1 'polypeptide(L)'
;MQALPLGVPKLLVSSLASGDVRSLVGAMDISIMYSVVDLTSLNVVTERILSNAAAAIATMAHAYNDFELSPRARLHPYLTQEPPDRLSASSY
;
A
#
# COMPACT_ATOMS: atom_id res chain seq x y z
N MET A 1 4.54 -5.94 6.11
CA MET A 1 3.44 -5.39 5.27
C MET A 1 2.07 -5.81 5.79
N GLN A 2 1.87 -7.08 6.17
CA GLN A 2 0.55 -7.57 6.61
C GLN A 2 0.04 -7.00 7.94
N ALA A 3 0.93 -6.46 8.78
CA ALA A 3 0.55 -5.80 10.04
C ALA A 3 -0.06 -4.39 9.86
N LEU A 4 0.03 -3.81 8.66
CA LEU A 4 -0.54 -2.49 8.39
C LEU A 4 -2.04 -2.60 8.09
N PRO A 5 -2.87 -1.64 8.54
CA PRO A 5 -4.31 -1.64 8.25
C PRO A 5 -4.62 -1.70 6.75
N LEU A 6 -5.79 -2.24 6.40
CA LEU A 6 -6.35 -2.13 5.05
C LEU A 6 -6.49 -0.64 4.67
N GLY A 7 -6.25 -0.32 3.40
CA GLY A 7 -6.25 1.02 2.84
C GLY A 7 -4.88 1.71 2.86
N VAL A 8 -4.01 1.39 3.82
CA VAL A 8 -2.63 1.94 3.84
C VAL A 8 -1.90 1.49 2.58
N PRO A 9 -1.27 2.38 1.79
CA PRO A 9 -0.54 1.99 0.58
C PRO A 9 0.61 1.03 0.86
N LYS A 10 0.63 -0.12 0.19
CA LYS A 10 1.68 -1.14 0.30
C LYS A 10 2.00 -1.67 -1.09
N LEU A 11 3.23 -1.44 -1.56
CA LEU A 11 3.72 -1.90 -2.86
C LEU A 11 4.97 -2.75 -2.70
N LEU A 12 5.00 -3.91 -3.35
CA LEU A 12 6.13 -4.81 -3.42
C LEU A 12 6.62 -4.92 -4.87
N VAL A 13 7.93 -4.85 -5.09
CA VAL A 13 8.54 -5.18 -6.39
C VAL A 13 9.18 -6.57 -6.27
N SER A 14 8.83 -7.51 -7.16
CA SER A 14 9.28 -8.91 -7.03
C SER A 14 9.41 -9.63 -8.38
N SER A 15 10.42 -10.50 -8.50
CA SER A 15 10.53 -11.46 -9.62
C SER A 15 9.57 -12.65 -9.50
N LEU A 16 8.83 -12.75 -8.38
CA LEU A 16 7.78 -13.75 -8.18
C LEU A 16 6.40 -13.26 -8.63
N ALA A 17 6.26 -12.01 -9.06
CA ALA A 17 4.95 -11.40 -9.35
C ALA A 17 4.18 -12.07 -10.51
N SER A 18 4.88 -12.79 -11.40
CA SER A 18 4.27 -13.54 -12.49
C SER A 18 3.81 -14.96 -12.10
N GLY A 19 4.01 -15.37 -10.83
CA GLY A 19 3.68 -16.69 -10.30
C GLY A 19 2.59 -16.68 -9.23
N ASP A 20 2.63 -17.67 -8.34
CA ASP A 20 1.74 -17.72 -7.18
C ASP A 20 2.17 -16.72 -6.11
N VAL A 21 1.41 -15.65 -5.98
CA VAL A 21 1.68 -14.54 -5.05
C VAL A 21 0.91 -14.65 -3.74
N ARG A 22 0.16 -15.74 -3.48
CA ARG A 22 -0.69 -15.88 -2.28
C ARG A 22 0.08 -15.68 -0.97
N SER A 23 1.32 -16.16 -0.90
CA SER A 23 2.20 -15.98 0.27
C SER A 23 2.69 -14.55 0.45
N LEU A 24 2.76 -13.76 -0.62
CA LEU A 24 3.18 -12.36 -0.59
C LEU A 24 2.04 -11.43 -0.16
N VAL A 25 0.83 -11.63 -0.69
CA VAL A 25 -0.33 -10.76 -0.42
C VAL A 25 -1.16 -11.18 0.80
N GLY A 26 -1.28 -12.49 1.05
CA GLY A 26 -2.18 -13.01 2.08
C GLY A 26 -3.62 -12.53 1.89
N ALA A 27 -4.24 -12.04 2.96
CA ALA A 27 -5.59 -11.44 2.94
C ALA A 27 -5.56 -9.90 2.87
N MET A 28 -4.42 -9.31 2.49
CA MET A 28 -4.19 -7.87 2.54
C MET A 28 -4.19 -7.26 1.14
N ASP A 29 -4.48 -5.96 1.08
CA ASP A 29 -4.51 -5.12 -0.12
C ASP A 29 -3.09 -4.70 -0.57
N ILE A 30 -2.23 -5.68 -0.85
CA ILE A 30 -0.85 -5.44 -1.30
C ILE A 30 -0.79 -5.39 -2.82
N SER A 31 -0.29 -4.29 -3.37
CA SER A 31 0.04 -4.18 -4.80
C SER A 31 1.41 -4.80 -5.08
N ILE A 32 1.53 -5.58 -6.17
CA ILE A 32 2.79 -6.17 -6.59
C ILE A 32 3.15 -5.70 -8.01
N MET A 33 4.36 -5.19 -8.18
CA MET A 33 4.96 -4.87 -9.48
C MET A 33 6.00 -5.92 -9.85
N TYR A 34 5.90 -6.46 -11.07
CA TYR A 34 6.86 -7.45 -11.56
C TYR A 34 8.22 -6.79 -11.85
N SER A 35 9.30 -7.35 -11.30
CA SER A 35 10.65 -6.81 -11.53
C SER A 35 11.21 -7.12 -12.91
N VAL A 36 10.56 -8.04 -13.66
CA VAL A 36 10.96 -8.57 -14.98
C VAL A 36 12.26 -9.37 -14.96
N VAL A 37 13.29 -8.85 -14.28
CA VAL A 37 14.60 -9.45 -14.07
C VAL A 37 14.86 -9.59 -12.58
N ASP A 38 15.82 -10.43 -12.20
CA ASP A 38 16.24 -10.53 -10.81
C ASP A 38 16.90 -9.24 -10.32
N LEU A 39 16.59 -8.87 -9.09
CA LEU A 39 17.08 -7.66 -8.42
C LEU A 39 18.45 -7.88 -7.76
N THR A 40 19.35 -8.61 -8.41
CA THR A 40 20.70 -8.89 -7.88
C THR A 40 21.65 -7.69 -8.05
N SER A 41 21.37 -6.78 -8.99
CA SER A 41 22.11 -5.54 -9.21
C SER A 41 21.23 -4.48 -9.88
N LEU A 42 21.59 -3.20 -9.72
CA LEU A 42 20.96 -2.08 -10.40
C LEU A 42 21.47 -1.99 -11.85
N ASN A 43 20.59 -2.26 -12.81
CA ASN A 43 20.78 -2.05 -14.24
C ASN A 43 19.68 -1.13 -14.78
N VAL A 44 19.82 -0.67 -16.03
CA VAL A 44 18.88 0.27 -16.70
C VAL A 44 17.42 -0.20 -16.64
N VAL A 45 17.17 -1.50 -16.72
CA VAL A 45 15.81 -2.05 -16.64
C VAL A 45 15.28 -1.94 -15.20
N THR A 46 16.05 -2.43 -14.22
CA THR A 46 15.64 -2.36 -12.81
C THR A 46 15.55 -0.93 -12.31
N GLU A 47 16.41 -0.03 -12.79
CA GLU A 47 16.36 1.40 -12.46
C GLU A 47 15.02 1.98 -12.90
N ARG A 48 14.62 1.75 -14.16
CA ARG A 48 13.34 2.22 -14.67
C ARG A 48 12.15 1.63 -13.90
N ILE A 49 12.19 0.34 -13.59
CA ILE A 49 11.11 -0.34 -12.86
C ILE A 49 11.01 0.20 -11.43
N LEU A 50 12.13 0.34 -10.73
CA LEU A 50 12.17 0.89 -9.38
C LEU A 50 11.75 2.37 -9.36
N SER A 51 12.12 3.17 -10.36
CA SER A 51 11.61 4.54 -10.51
C SER A 51 10.08 4.57 -10.66
N ASN A 52 9.51 3.71 -11.50
CA ASN A 52 8.06 3.61 -11.66
C ASN A 52 7.39 3.16 -10.35
N ALA A 53 7.97 2.17 -9.65
CA ALA A 53 7.46 1.69 -8.37
C ALA A 53 7.48 2.79 -7.29
N ALA A 54 8.57 3.56 -7.23
CA ALA A 54 8.71 4.69 -6.31
C ALA A 54 7.68 5.79 -6.59
N ALA A 55 7.50 6.16 -7.86
CA ALA A 55 6.47 7.12 -8.25
C ALA A 55 5.07 6.63 -7.89
N ALA A 56 4.76 5.36 -8.17
CA ALA A 56 3.47 4.77 -7.85
C ALA A 56 3.17 4.80 -6.34
N ILE A 57 4.09 4.32 -5.49
CA ILE A 57 3.85 4.29 -4.04
C ILE A 57 3.80 5.70 -3.44
N ALA A 58 4.60 6.65 -3.95
CA ALA A 58 4.53 8.04 -3.52
C ALA A 58 3.17 8.66 -3.82
N THR A 59 2.67 8.50 -5.05
CA THR A 59 1.33 9.00 -5.41
C THR A 59 0.22 8.30 -4.62
N MET A 60 0.32 6.99 -4.37
CA MET A 60 -0.64 6.28 -3.51
C MET A 60 -0.61 6.83 -2.07
N ALA A 61 0.57 7.15 -1.53
CA ALA A 61 0.72 7.76 -0.21
C ALA A 61 0.08 9.15 -0.13
N HIS A 62 0.29 9.99 -1.14
CA HIS A 62 -0.38 11.30 -1.23
C HIS A 62 -1.90 11.15 -1.31
N ALA A 63 -2.39 10.30 -2.22
CA ALA A 63 -3.83 10.06 -2.37
C ALA A 63 -4.47 9.45 -1.11
N TYR A 64 -3.76 8.63 -0.36
CA TYR A 64 -4.22 8.08 0.92
C TYR A 64 -4.43 9.18 1.97
N ASN A 65 -3.53 10.16 2.03
CA ASN A 65 -3.68 11.29 2.96
C ASN A 65 -4.86 12.20 2.60
N ASP A 66 -5.15 12.31 1.30
CA ASP A 66 -6.25 13.14 0.78
C ASP A 66 -7.57 12.36 0.68
N PHE A 67 -7.58 11.07 1.04
CA PHE A 67 -8.74 10.22 0.91
C PHE A 67 -9.79 10.53 1.97
N GLU A 68 -10.94 10.99 1.51
CA GLU A 68 -12.13 11.17 2.34
C GLU A 68 -13.20 10.14 1.99
N LEU A 69 -13.77 9.51 3.02
CA LEU A 69 -14.89 8.60 2.83
C LEU A 69 -16.06 9.33 2.19
N SER A 70 -16.62 8.73 1.13
CA SER A 70 -17.81 9.28 0.49
C SER A 70 -18.94 9.50 1.52
N PRO A 71 -19.81 10.52 1.34
CA PRO A 71 -20.91 10.77 2.26
C PRO A 71 -21.78 9.53 2.54
N ARG A 72 -21.99 8.66 1.53
CA ARG A 72 -22.74 7.41 1.67
C ARG A 72 -21.98 6.35 2.48
N ALA A 73 -20.66 6.25 2.29
CA ALA A 73 -19.83 5.32 3.05
C ALA A 73 -19.78 5.69 4.54
N ARG A 74 -19.76 6.99 4.87
CA ARG A 74 -19.82 7.46 6.27
C ARG A 74 -21.10 7.07 7.01
N LEU A 75 -22.19 6.83 6.27
CA LEU A 75 -23.46 6.37 6.84
C LEU A 75 -23.50 4.84 7.03
N HIS A 76 -22.47 4.11 6.57
CA HIS A 76 -22.42 2.67 6.71
C HIS A 76 -22.10 2.29 8.17
N PRO A 77 -22.95 1.50 8.85
CA PRO A 77 -22.88 1.27 10.29
C PRO A 77 -21.59 0.57 10.78
N TYR A 78 -20.81 0.00 9.86
CA TYR A 78 -19.50 -0.60 10.17
C TYR A 78 -18.33 0.40 10.16
N LEU A 79 -18.52 1.62 9.68
CA LEU A 79 -17.49 2.67 9.62
C LEU A 79 -17.70 3.78 10.66
N THR A 80 -18.82 3.77 11.38
CA THR A 80 -19.15 4.71 12.47
C THR A 80 -18.64 4.27 13.84
N GLN A 81 -17.93 3.14 13.93
CA GLN A 81 -17.16 2.85 15.13
C GLN A 81 -15.94 3.76 15.11
N GLU A 82 -15.90 4.75 16.01
CA GLU A 82 -14.71 5.56 16.19
C GLU A 82 -13.49 4.63 16.36
N PRO A 83 -12.37 4.90 15.66
CA PRO A 83 -11.15 4.16 15.91
C PRO A 83 -10.81 4.29 17.40
N PRO A 84 -10.49 3.19 18.10
CA PRO A 84 -10.15 3.26 19.51
C PRO A 84 -8.93 4.18 19.68
N ASP A 85 -9.19 5.32 20.31
CA ASP A 85 -8.29 6.35 20.83
C ASP A 85 -7.27 6.98 19.86
N ARG A 86 -7.68 8.11 19.27
CA ARG A 86 -6.79 9.23 18.92
C ARG A 86 -6.71 10.32 20.01
N LEU A 87 -7.20 10.02 21.21
CA LEU A 87 -7.10 10.90 22.39
C LEU A 87 -5.79 10.62 23.14
N SER A 88 -4.71 11.33 22.81
CA SER A 88 -3.65 11.69 23.80
C SER A 88 -2.48 12.52 23.25
N ALA A 89 -2.31 12.70 21.94
CA ALA A 89 -1.13 13.41 21.42
C ALA A 89 -1.22 14.95 21.39
N SER A 90 -2.19 15.56 22.07
CA SER A 90 -2.27 17.02 22.21
C SER A 90 -2.70 17.40 23.63
N SER A 91 -1.83 17.10 24.59
CA SER A 91 -1.74 17.76 25.90
C SER A 91 -0.53 17.17 26.61
N TYR A 92 0.61 17.84 26.52
CA TYR A 92 1.69 18.05 27.51
C TYR A 92 2.91 18.64 26.80
#